data_AF-A0A3P7LU20-F1
#
_entry.id   AF-A0A3P7LU20-F1
#
_cell.length_a   1.000
_cell.length_b   1.000
_cell.length_c   1.000
_cell.angle_alpha   90.00
_cell.angle_beta   90.00
_cell.angle_gamma   90.00
#
_symmetry.space_group_name_H-M   'P 1'
#
loop_
_entity.id
_entity.type
_entity.pdbx_description
1 polymer ?
#
loop_
_entity_poly.entity_id
_entity_poly.type
_entity_poly.pdbx_seq_one_letter_code
_entity_poly.pdbx_strand_id
1 'polypeptide(L)'
;MEEMPGFIIRLVLDDTTIKFEPSLEEFENVLLGMFAQMKKVIEGIPRIETRLYTDWQAAGGDNVCLHPVILEEFLEMHKNRILAMLKRESRGPQQHLSQYDKYNFLISRQAEMDIERMLNPSEELSSKASGKSQDNSEATAPSEGEDEIGSMEEKPAAKDEEDEEVSGPSFDELAQELLKYIQLTKKIQYESRRVIQLGLFEVHADDLIRALTKRTEGIADKLLDRILEDHRSINRS
;
A
#
# COMPACT_ATOMS: atom_id res chain seq x y z
N MET A 1 -13.47 21.35 -30.11
CA MET A 1 -12.59 20.17 -30.20
C MET A 1 -13.03 19.32 -29.03
N GLU A 2 -13.78 18.23 -29.27
CA GLU A 2 -14.26 17.37 -28.18
C GLU A 2 -13.04 16.86 -27.41
N GLU A 3 -12.93 17.24 -26.13
CA GLU A 3 -11.95 16.67 -25.23
C GLU A 3 -12.27 15.18 -25.13
N MET A 4 -11.40 14.33 -25.71
CA MET A 4 -11.52 12.90 -25.50
C MET A 4 -11.40 12.65 -23.99
N PRO A 5 -12.31 11.88 -23.38
CA PRO A 5 -12.18 11.53 -21.98
C PRO A 5 -10.81 10.87 -21.79
N GLY A 6 -10.01 11.41 -20.86
CA GLY A 6 -8.69 10.88 -20.55
C GLY A 6 -8.77 9.45 -20.00
N PHE A 7 -7.63 8.76 -19.97
CA PHE A 7 -7.52 7.46 -19.30
C PHE A 7 -7.69 7.64 -17.79
N ILE A 8 -8.73 7.05 -17.23
CA ILE A 8 -9.01 7.14 -15.79
C ILE A 8 -8.15 6.12 -15.06
N ILE A 9 -7.41 6.58 -14.05
CA ILE A 9 -6.60 5.74 -13.17
C ILE A 9 -6.91 6.10 -11.71
N ARG A 10 -7.14 5.10 -10.86
CA ARG A 10 -7.43 5.28 -9.44
C ARG A 10 -6.18 5.05 -8.61
N LEU A 11 -6.02 5.84 -7.55
CA LEU A 11 -5.06 5.59 -6.49
C LEU A 11 -5.74 4.75 -5.42
N VAL A 12 -5.20 3.55 -5.19
CA VAL A 12 -5.72 2.61 -4.21
C VAL A 12 -4.63 2.29 -3.19
N LEU A 13 -4.98 2.33 -1.91
CA LEU A 13 -4.07 1.94 -0.84
C LEU A 13 -4.16 0.43 -0.62
N ASP A 14 -3.14 -0.29 -1.09
CA ASP A 14 -2.98 -1.72 -0.87
C ASP A 14 -2.01 -1.96 0.30
N ASP A 15 -2.62 -2.17 1.47
CA ASP A 15 -2.02 -2.40 2.78
C ASP A 15 -0.97 -1.37 3.25
N THR A 16 0.19 -1.29 2.59
CA THR A 16 1.24 -0.30 2.91
C THR A 16 1.74 0.46 1.69
N THR A 17 1.13 0.22 0.52
CA THR A 17 1.60 0.76 -0.77
C THR A 17 0.46 1.40 -1.54
N ILE A 18 0.72 2.53 -2.18
CA ILE A 18 -0.24 3.14 -3.12
C ILE A 18 -0.03 2.50 -4.49
N LYS A 19 -1.10 1.95 -5.05
CA LYS A 19 -1.13 1.32 -6.36
C LYS A 19 -2.04 2.08 -7.31
N PHE A 20 -1.74 1.95 -8.60
CA PHE A 20 -2.60 2.41 -9.67
C PHE A 20 -3.58 1.31 -10.07
N GLU A 21 -4.85 1.66 -10.20
CA GLU A 21 -5.89 0.75 -10.68
C GLU A 21 -6.72 1.42 -11.80
N PRO A 22 -6.68 0.94 -13.05
CA PRO A 22 -5.87 -0.20 -13.54
C PRO A 22 -4.37 0.10 -13.53
N SER A 23 -3.54 -0.94 -13.52
CA SER A 23 -2.08 -0.79 -13.64
C SER A 23 -1.67 -0.28 -15.03
N LEU A 24 -0.45 0.25 -15.16
CA LEU A 24 0.06 0.69 -16.48
C LEU A 24 0.12 -0.48 -17.48
N GLU A 25 0.50 -1.66 -17.00
CA GLU A 25 0.58 -2.88 -17.81
C GLU A 25 -0.81 -3.29 -18.35
N GLU A 26 -1.88 -3.08 -17.58
CA GLU A 26 -3.24 -3.31 -18.08
C GLU A 26 -3.61 -2.38 -19.24
N PHE A 27 -3.22 -1.10 -19.18
CA PHE A 27 -3.39 -0.19 -20.31
C PHE A 27 -2.59 -0.65 -21.53
N GLU A 28 -1.34 -1.06 -21.33
CA GLU A 28 -0.48 -1.57 -22.40
C GLU A 28 -1.13 -2.79 -23.07
N ASN A 29 -1.56 -3.78 -22.27
CA ASN A 29 -2.19 -4.99 -22.77
C ASN A 29 -3.48 -4.72 -23.55
N VAL A 30 -4.33 -3.81 -23.07
CA VAL A 30 -5.57 -3.44 -23.77
C VAL A 30 -5.26 -2.77 -25.10
N LEU A 31 -4.39 -1.75 -25.13
CA LEU A 31 -4.07 -1.01 -26.35
C LEU A 31 -3.33 -1.88 -27.37
N LEU A 32 -2.41 -2.73 -26.91
CA LEU A 32 -1.71 -3.67 -27.79
C LEU A 32 -2.66 -4.76 -28.33
N GLY A 33 -3.60 -5.23 -27.51
CA GLY A 33 -4.63 -6.19 -27.91
C GLY A 33 -5.56 -5.66 -29.01
N MET A 34 -5.76 -4.34 -29.09
CA MET A 34 -6.58 -3.72 -30.13
C MET A 34 -6.08 -4.04 -31.55
N PHE A 35 -4.77 -4.19 -31.77
CA PHE A 35 -4.26 -4.55 -33.10
C PHE A 35 -4.71 -5.93 -33.55
N ALA A 36 -4.65 -6.92 -32.66
CA ALA A 36 -5.14 -8.27 -32.96
C ALA A 36 -6.66 -8.24 -33.21
N GLN A 37 -7.40 -7.44 -32.43
CA GLN A 37 -8.84 -7.29 -32.62
C GLN A 37 -9.17 -6.61 -33.96
N MET A 38 -8.45 -5.56 -34.35
CA MET A 38 -8.61 -4.90 -35.66
C MET A 38 -8.34 -5.88 -36.80
N LYS A 39 -7.25 -6.66 -36.73
CA LYS A 39 -6.92 -7.69 -37.71
C LYS A 39 -8.04 -8.73 -37.84
N LYS A 40 -8.54 -9.23 -36.70
CA LYS A 40 -9.66 -10.18 -36.64
C LYS A 40 -10.94 -9.62 -37.27
N VAL A 41 -11.25 -8.34 -37.03
CA VAL A 41 -12.42 -7.68 -37.63
C VAL A 41 -12.26 -7.60 -39.14
N ILE A 42 -11.09 -7.17 -39.64
CA ILE A 42 -10.83 -7.07 -41.09
C ILE A 42 -10.91 -8.46 -41.75
N GLU A 43 -10.34 -9.48 -41.12
CA GLU A 43 -10.41 -10.88 -41.57
C GLU A 43 -11.84 -11.47 -41.55
N GLY A 44 -12.79 -10.80 -40.89
CA GLY A 44 -14.20 -11.17 -40.88
C GLY A 44 -15.02 -10.50 -41.98
N ILE A 45 -14.46 -9.54 -42.73
CA ILE A 45 -15.19 -8.80 -43.76
C ILE A 45 -15.27 -9.66 -45.04
N PRO A 46 -16.46 -9.96 -45.58
CA PRO A 46 -16.58 -10.69 -46.84
C PRO A 46 -15.95 -9.91 -48.00
N ARG A 47 -15.29 -10.63 -48.91
CA ARG A 47 -14.80 -10.05 -50.16
C ARG A 47 -15.94 -9.52 -51.02
N ILE A 48 -15.71 -8.45 -51.79
CA ILE A 48 -16.77 -7.87 -52.63
C ILE A 48 -17.22 -8.84 -53.72
N GLU A 49 -16.29 -9.66 -54.24
CA GLU A 49 -16.54 -10.65 -55.29
C GLU A 49 -17.57 -11.71 -54.86
N THR A 50 -17.62 -12.06 -53.57
CA THR A 50 -18.59 -13.04 -53.03
C THR A 50 -20.01 -12.47 -53.01
N ARG A 51 -20.15 -11.14 -53.05
CA ARG A 51 -21.45 -10.44 -53.10
C ARG A 51 -21.88 -10.08 -54.51
N LEU A 52 -20.94 -9.94 -55.44
CA LEU A 52 -21.21 -9.46 -56.80
C LEU A 52 -21.35 -10.56 -57.86
N TYR A 53 -20.63 -11.68 -57.72
CA TYR A 53 -20.60 -12.71 -58.76
C TYR A 53 -21.30 -14.00 -58.31
N THR A 54 -22.32 -14.42 -59.06
CA THR A 54 -23.09 -15.65 -58.81
C THR A 54 -22.23 -16.92 -58.88
N ASP A 55 -21.22 -16.94 -59.74
CA ASP A 55 -20.32 -18.08 -59.90
C ASP A 55 -19.45 -18.31 -58.66
N TRP A 56 -19.14 -17.23 -57.93
CA TRP A 56 -18.42 -17.30 -56.66
C TRP A 56 -19.29 -17.81 -55.52
N GLN A 57 -20.58 -17.46 -55.51
CA GLN A 57 -21.54 -17.96 -54.53
C GLN A 57 -21.75 -19.48 -54.71
N ALA A 58 -21.88 -19.94 -55.96
CA ALA A 58 -22.04 -21.36 -56.27
C ALA A 58 -20.81 -22.22 -55.92
N ALA A 59 -19.61 -21.63 -55.90
CA ALA A 59 -18.35 -22.30 -55.55
C ALA A 59 -18.04 -22.32 -54.03
N GLY A 60 -19.00 -21.96 -53.17
CA GLY A 60 -18.80 -21.89 -51.72
C GLY A 60 -18.10 -20.60 -51.25
N GLY A 61 -18.17 -19.54 -52.07
CA GLY A 61 -17.57 -18.23 -51.79
C GLY A 61 -18.16 -17.47 -50.59
N ASP A 62 -19.29 -17.92 -50.04
CA ASP A 62 -19.96 -17.26 -48.90
C ASP A 62 -19.08 -17.14 -47.65
N ASN A 63 -18.05 -17.99 -47.53
CA ASN A 63 -17.10 -17.98 -46.40
C ASN A 63 -15.77 -17.28 -46.70
N VAL A 64 -15.61 -16.66 -47.88
CA VAL A 64 -14.35 -16.03 -48.26
C VAL A 64 -14.33 -14.57 -47.80
N CYS A 65 -13.52 -14.32 -46.78
CA CYS A 65 -13.30 -12.99 -46.22
C CYS A 65 -11.99 -12.35 -46.73
N LEU A 66 -11.78 -11.07 -46.37
CA LEU A 66 -10.55 -10.36 -46.64
C LEU A 66 -9.37 -11.05 -45.93
N HIS A 67 -8.20 -11.00 -46.57
CA HIS A 67 -6.95 -11.45 -45.98
C HIS A 67 -5.94 -10.30 -46.07
N PRO A 68 -5.93 -9.39 -45.08
CA PRO A 68 -5.06 -8.23 -45.12
C PRO A 68 -3.60 -8.66 -44.93
N VAL A 69 -2.71 -8.21 -45.82
CA VAL A 69 -1.26 -8.39 -45.67
C VAL A 69 -0.74 -7.24 -44.82
N ILE A 70 -0.58 -7.50 -43.52
CA ILE A 70 0.00 -6.55 -42.56
C ILE A 70 1.39 -7.07 -42.21
N LEU A 71 2.42 -6.30 -42.55
CA LEU A 71 3.79 -6.63 -42.23
C LEU A 71 4.05 -6.46 -40.72
N GLU A 72 4.70 -7.44 -40.10
CA GLU A 72 4.91 -7.43 -38.63
C GLU A 72 5.76 -6.24 -38.19
N GLU A 73 6.74 -5.81 -39.00
CA GLU A 73 7.59 -4.65 -38.69
C GLU A 73 6.78 -3.36 -38.48
N PHE A 74 5.71 -3.16 -39.25
CA PHE A 74 4.83 -2.00 -39.10
C PHE A 74 4.01 -2.11 -37.82
N LEU A 75 3.55 -3.33 -37.51
CA LEU A 75 2.79 -3.59 -36.33
C LEU A 75 3.64 -3.35 -35.06
N GLU A 76 4.84 -3.92 -35.03
CA GLU A 76 5.81 -3.73 -33.94
C GLU A 76 6.19 -2.26 -33.78
N MET A 77 6.45 -1.54 -34.88
CA MET A 77 6.74 -0.11 -34.85
C MET A 77 5.61 0.67 -34.15
N HIS A 78 4.35 0.40 -34.50
CA HIS A 78 3.21 1.10 -33.89
C HIS A 78 2.97 0.68 -32.44
N LYS A 79 3.10 -0.60 -32.11
CA LYS A 79 3.07 -1.11 -30.72
C LYS A 79 4.11 -0.40 -29.86
N ASN A 80 5.35 -0.33 -30.33
CA ASN A 80 6.46 0.35 -29.64
C ASN A 80 6.19 1.84 -29.44
N ARG A 81 5.58 2.50 -30.44
CA ARG A 81 5.19 3.92 -30.31
C ARG A 81 4.14 4.13 -29.22
N ILE A 82 3.16 3.23 -29.10
CA ILE A 82 2.15 3.30 -28.02
C ILE A 82 2.81 3.11 -26.65
N LEU A 83 3.67 2.10 -26.49
CA LEU A 83 4.40 1.85 -25.25
C LEU A 83 5.26 3.04 -24.83
N ALA A 84 6.02 3.61 -25.77
CA ALA A 84 6.85 4.78 -25.52
C ALA A 84 6.01 6.00 -25.10
N MET A 85 4.84 6.18 -25.70
CA MET A 85 3.89 7.23 -25.34
C MET A 85 3.32 7.01 -23.94
N LEU A 86 2.76 5.83 -23.65
CA LEU A 86 2.24 5.48 -22.32
C LEU A 86 3.26 5.71 -21.21
N LYS A 87 4.51 5.22 -21.40
CA LYS A 87 5.60 5.41 -20.44
C LYS A 87 5.98 6.87 -20.21
N ARG A 88 5.88 7.71 -21.24
CA ARG A 88 6.18 9.15 -21.10
C ARG A 88 5.10 9.84 -20.29
N GLU A 89 3.85 9.51 -20.57
CA GLU A 89 2.67 10.19 -20.02
C GLU A 89 2.34 9.69 -18.60
N SER A 90 2.69 8.45 -18.28
CA SER A 90 2.57 7.88 -16.92
C SER A 90 3.46 8.57 -15.88
N ARG A 91 4.47 9.35 -16.30
CA ARG A 91 5.35 10.10 -15.39
C ARG A 91 4.58 11.13 -14.56
N GLY A 92 3.56 11.76 -15.14
CA GLY A 92 2.72 12.74 -14.43
C GLY A 92 2.02 12.10 -13.23
N PRO A 93 1.21 11.04 -13.44
CA PRO A 93 0.62 10.27 -12.35
C PRO A 93 1.63 9.76 -11.31
N GLN A 94 2.80 9.25 -11.74
CA GLN A 94 3.85 8.79 -10.82
C GLN A 94 4.40 9.90 -9.94
N GLN A 95 4.69 11.07 -10.52
CA GLN A 95 5.17 12.22 -9.77
C GLN A 95 4.11 12.76 -8.82
N HIS A 96 2.83 12.70 -9.21
CA HIS A 96 1.71 13.14 -8.37
C HIS A 96 1.61 12.36 -7.05
N LEU A 97 2.11 11.11 -6.98
CA LEU A 97 2.13 10.33 -5.74
C LEU A 97 2.86 11.04 -4.59
N SER A 98 3.88 11.85 -4.90
CA SER A 98 4.63 12.62 -3.89
C SER A 98 3.76 13.56 -3.05
N GLN A 99 2.58 13.95 -3.55
CA GLN A 99 1.63 14.77 -2.76
C GLN A 99 1.09 14.04 -1.53
N TYR A 100 1.20 12.70 -1.50
CA TYR A 100 0.76 11.86 -0.40
C TYR A 100 1.91 11.45 0.54
N ASP A 101 3.16 11.85 0.26
CA ASP A 101 4.32 11.58 1.13
C ASP A 101 4.11 12.15 2.54
N LYS A 102 3.39 13.27 2.65
CA LYS A 102 2.97 13.86 3.93
C LYS A 102 2.12 12.92 4.80
N TYR A 103 1.54 11.87 4.23
CA TYR A 103 0.74 10.85 4.93
C TYR A 103 1.49 9.52 5.06
N ASN A 104 2.80 9.49 4.80
CA ASN A 104 3.56 8.23 4.81
C ASN A 104 3.44 7.46 6.13
N PHE A 105 3.35 8.16 7.27
CA PHE A 105 3.14 7.54 8.58
C PHE A 105 1.80 6.80 8.72
N LEU A 106 0.76 7.21 7.97
CA LEU A 106 -0.52 6.48 7.87
C LEU A 106 -0.46 5.37 6.82
N ILE A 107 0.23 5.62 5.70
CA ILE A 107 0.41 4.66 4.61
C ILE A 107 1.20 3.45 5.12
N SER A 108 2.30 3.67 5.83
CA SER A 108 3.14 2.63 6.41
C SER A 108 2.55 1.99 7.67
N ARG A 109 1.38 2.45 8.14
CA ARG A 109 0.76 2.08 9.43
C ARG A 109 1.60 2.41 10.67
N GLN A 110 2.68 3.18 10.53
CA GLN A 110 3.52 3.59 11.66
C GLN A 110 2.70 4.29 12.76
N ALA A 111 1.74 5.13 12.36
CA ALA A 111 0.84 5.83 13.27
C ALA A 111 0.06 4.88 14.18
N GLU A 112 -0.45 3.78 13.61
CA GLU A 112 -1.21 2.76 14.35
C GLU A 112 -0.30 2.09 15.39
N MET A 113 0.92 1.74 14.98
CA MET A 113 1.92 1.10 15.85
C MET A 113 2.40 2.03 16.98
N ASP A 114 2.62 3.32 16.68
CA ASP A 114 3.07 4.30 17.67
C ASP A 114 2.00 4.49 18.76
N ILE A 115 0.72 4.51 18.38
CA ILE A 115 -0.39 4.59 19.31
C ILE A 115 -0.57 3.30 20.10
N GLU A 116 -0.45 2.14 19.46
CA GLU A 116 -0.49 0.86 20.18
C GLU A 116 0.62 0.77 21.24
N ARG A 117 1.85 1.19 20.90
CA ARG A 117 2.96 1.25 21.87
C ARG A 117 2.67 2.22 23.01
N MET A 118 2.09 3.38 22.71
CA MET A 118 1.74 4.37 23.73
C MET A 118 0.66 3.84 24.68
N LEU A 119 -0.31 3.08 24.17
CA LEU A 119 -1.39 2.48 24.97
C LEU A 119 -0.92 1.27 25.80
N ASN A 120 0.01 0.47 25.26
CA ASN A 120 0.49 -0.78 25.87
C ASN A 120 2.02 -0.78 26.10
N PRO A 121 2.58 0.11 26.92
CA PRO A 121 4.05 0.19 27.11
C PRO A 121 4.66 -1.08 27.73
N SER A 122 3.88 -1.88 28.46
CA SER A 122 4.37 -3.04 29.23
C SER A 122 4.57 -4.33 28.42
N GLU A 123 4.05 -4.45 27.19
CA GLU A 123 4.11 -5.69 26.39
C GLU A 123 5.47 -5.92 25.70
N GLU A 124 6.33 -4.89 25.57
CA GLU A 124 7.66 -5.04 24.95
C GLU A 124 8.70 -5.78 25.83
N LEU A 125 8.47 -5.88 27.15
CA LEU A 125 9.38 -6.55 28.10
C LEU A 125 9.07 -8.05 28.30
N SER A 126 7.88 -8.52 27.90
CA SER A 126 7.47 -9.93 28.13
C SER A 126 7.96 -10.90 27.05
N SER A 127 8.19 -10.45 25.81
CA SER A 127 8.53 -11.33 24.69
C SER A 127 10.02 -11.71 24.55
N LYS A 128 10.91 -11.21 25.42
CA LYS A 128 12.35 -11.58 25.42
C LYS A 128 12.74 -12.67 26.43
N ALA A 129 11.81 -13.18 27.24
CA ALA A 129 12.08 -14.16 28.30
C ALA A 129 11.47 -15.55 28.05
N SER A 130 11.60 -16.09 26.82
CA SER A 130 11.39 -17.52 26.56
C SER A 130 12.19 -17.97 25.35
N GLY A 131 13.45 -18.34 25.60
CA GLY A 131 14.30 -18.93 24.57
C GLY A 131 15.76 -19.03 24.97
N LYS A 132 16.10 -19.85 25.98
CA LYS A 132 17.38 -20.57 26.06
C LYS A 132 17.39 -21.63 27.18
N SER A 133 17.29 -22.88 26.76
CA SER A 133 17.88 -24.06 27.42
C SER A 133 18.57 -24.84 26.29
N GLN A 134 19.88 -24.70 26.12
CA GLN A 134 20.99 -25.48 26.70
C GLN A 134 21.01 -26.98 26.33
N ASP A 135 22.03 -27.36 25.56
CA ASP A 135 22.77 -28.63 25.69
C ASP A 135 24.20 -28.39 25.10
N ASN A 136 25.23 -28.27 25.96
CA ASN A 136 26.34 -29.23 26.22
C ASN A 136 27.25 -29.51 25.00
N SER A 137 28.58 -29.61 25.06
CA SER A 137 29.61 -29.71 26.11
C SER A 137 30.99 -29.67 25.40
N GLU A 138 32.09 -29.34 26.10
CA GLU A 138 33.32 -30.16 26.20
C GLU A 138 34.51 -29.37 26.79
N ALA A 139 35.31 -30.07 27.58
CA ALA A 139 36.28 -29.59 28.57
C ALA A 139 37.70 -29.38 28.00
N THR A 140 38.57 -28.67 28.75
CA THR A 140 39.94 -29.09 29.13
C THR A 140 40.53 -28.09 30.16
N ALA A 141 41.26 -28.63 31.15
CA ALA A 141 41.75 -28.03 32.39
C ALA A 141 43.18 -27.39 32.27
N PRO A 142 43.96 -27.21 33.37
CA PRO A 142 43.96 -26.05 34.27
C PRO A 142 45.35 -25.36 34.37
N SER A 143 45.45 -24.21 35.05
CA SER A 143 46.74 -23.76 35.61
C SER A 143 46.57 -23.02 36.93
N GLU A 144 47.53 -23.30 37.81
CA GLU A 144 47.68 -23.00 39.23
C GLU A 144 47.97 -21.52 39.54
N GLY A 145 47.78 -21.12 40.81
CA GLY A 145 48.21 -19.82 41.35
C GLY A 145 47.63 -19.55 42.75
N GLU A 146 48.51 -19.47 43.74
CA GLU A 146 48.34 -19.56 45.21
C GLU A 146 47.75 -18.32 45.94
N ASP A 147 47.24 -18.57 47.16
CA ASP A 147 47.24 -17.76 48.41
C ASP A 147 46.52 -16.38 48.44
N GLU A 148 45.90 -15.86 49.51
CA GLU A 148 45.78 -16.21 50.94
C GLU A 148 44.62 -15.34 51.57
N ILE A 149 43.92 -15.91 52.57
CA ILE A 149 43.18 -15.38 53.75
C ILE A 149 42.48 -14.00 53.77
N GLY A 150 41.21 -14.00 54.23
CA GLY A 150 40.57 -12.83 54.85
C GLY A 150 39.06 -12.99 55.14
N SER A 151 38.71 -13.39 56.36
CA SER A 151 37.35 -13.51 56.89
C SER A 151 36.81 -12.20 57.49
N MET A 152 35.55 -11.82 57.22
CA MET A 152 34.51 -11.46 58.20
C MET A 152 33.24 -10.93 57.50
N GLU A 153 32.09 -11.30 58.02
CA GLU A 153 30.74 -10.87 57.62
C GLU A 153 30.45 -9.39 57.95
N GLU A 154 29.66 -8.71 57.11
CA GLU A 154 28.56 -7.81 57.54
C GLU A 154 27.66 -7.39 56.35
N LYS A 155 26.38 -7.82 56.37
CA LYS A 155 25.24 -7.07 55.80
C LYS A 155 24.85 -5.99 56.83
N PRO A 156 24.26 -4.83 56.51
CA PRO A 156 23.14 -4.60 55.57
C PRO A 156 23.37 -3.32 54.72
N ALA A 157 22.51 -2.75 53.88
CA ALA A 157 21.06 -2.73 53.79
C ALA A 157 20.66 -2.45 52.33
N ALA A 158 19.54 -3.07 51.93
CA ALA A 158 18.84 -2.77 50.70
C ALA A 158 18.51 -1.27 50.64
N LYS A 159 18.88 -0.63 49.53
CA LYS A 159 18.18 0.57 49.08
C LYS A 159 17.09 0.08 48.15
N ASP A 160 15.89 0.47 48.52
CA ASP A 160 14.64 0.21 47.83
C ASP A 160 14.82 0.42 46.32
N GLU A 161 14.69 -0.67 45.57
CA GLU A 161 14.32 -0.60 44.17
C GLU A 161 12.88 -0.09 44.19
N GLU A 162 12.71 1.22 44.03
CA GLU A 162 11.42 1.80 43.69
C GLU A 162 11.01 1.15 42.36
N ASP A 163 10.03 0.25 42.44
CA ASP A 163 9.25 -0.19 41.29
C ASP A 163 8.75 1.08 40.59
N GLU A 164 9.37 1.48 39.48
CA GLU A 164 8.78 2.46 38.57
C GLU A 164 7.49 1.84 38.06
N GLU A 165 6.37 2.15 38.73
CA GLU A 165 5.03 1.94 38.18
C GLU A 165 5.04 2.58 36.79
N VAL A 166 5.05 1.74 35.76
CA VAL A 166 4.91 2.17 34.37
C VAL A 166 3.47 2.67 34.23
N SER A 167 3.26 3.90 34.71
CA SER A 167 1.98 4.59 34.63
C SER A 167 1.69 4.82 33.17
N GLY A 168 0.54 4.31 32.72
CA GLY A 168 0.09 4.47 31.33
C GLY A 168 -0.09 5.94 30.94
N PRO A 169 -0.39 6.20 29.66
CA PRO A 169 -0.54 7.57 29.16
C PRO A 169 -1.61 8.31 29.96
N SER A 170 -1.34 9.58 30.27
CA SER A 170 -2.29 10.42 30.99
C SER A 170 -3.52 10.76 30.13
N PHE A 171 -4.65 11.08 30.77
CA PHE A 171 -5.85 11.53 30.06
C PHE A 171 -5.57 12.71 29.13
N ASP A 172 -4.77 13.67 29.59
CA ASP A 172 -4.44 14.86 28.80
C ASP A 172 -3.65 14.52 27.53
N GLU A 173 -2.72 13.56 27.61
CA GLU A 173 -1.97 13.06 26.44
C GLU A 173 -2.89 12.34 25.45
N LEU A 174 -3.76 11.45 25.94
CA LEU A 174 -4.73 10.74 25.10
C LEU A 174 -5.71 11.71 24.42
N ALA A 175 -6.20 12.72 25.15
CA ALA A 175 -7.12 13.72 24.63
C ALA A 175 -6.45 14.60 23.56
N GLN A 176 -5.19 15.01 23.78
CA GLN A 176 -4.41 15.77 22.79
C GLN A 176 -4.21 14.96 21.50
N GLU A 177 -3.81 13.70 21.63
CA GLU A 177 -3.55 12.83 20.48
C GLU A 177 -4.86 12.50 19.73
N LEU A 178 -5.97 12.28 20.46
CA LEU A 178 -7.30 12.10 19.87
C LEU A 178 -7.72 13.32 19.04
N LEU A 179 -7.57 14.53 19.58
CA LEU A 179 -7.91 15.76 18.87
C LEU A 179 -7.06 15.93 17.60
N LYS A 180 -5.77 15.59 17.66
CA LYS A 180 -4.86 15.61 16.51
C LYS A 180 -5.36 14.68 15.39
N TYR A 181 -5.75 13.44 15.69
CA TYR A 181 -6.27 12.51 14.68
C TYR A 181 -7.67 12.90 14.16
N ILE A 182 -8.53 13.48 14.99
CA ILE A 182 -9.83 14.03 14.54
C ILE A 182 -9.61 15.17 13.54
N GLN A 183 -8.66 16.07 13.81
CA GLN A 183 -8.32 17.16 12.88
C GLN A 183 -7.70 16.63 11.59
N LEU A 184 -6.80 15.65 11.70
CA LEU A 184 -6.16 15.01 10.55
C LEU A 184 -7.18 14.32 9.64
N THR A 185 -8.20 13.68 10.21
CA THR A 185 -9.30 13.05 9.47
C THR A 185 -10.03 14.06 8.59
N LYS A 186 -10.43 15.20 9.17
CA LYS A 186 -11.07 16.30 8.43
C LYS A 186 -10.14 16.86 7.34
N LYS A 187 -8.86 17.04 7.67
CA LYS A 187 -7.86 17.52 6.74
C LYS A 187 -7.75 16.63 5.51
N ILE A 188 -7.61 15.32 5.71
CA ILE A 188 -7.52 14.34 4.61
C ILE A 188 -8.81 14.34 3.78
N GLN A 189 -9.97 14.34 4.43
CA GLN A 189 -11.27 14.21 3.76
C GLN A 189 -11.65 15.42 2.90
N TYR A 190 -11.35 16.64 3.38
CA TYR A 190 -11.85 17.89 2.79
C TYR A 190 -10.79 18.74 2.09
N GLU A 191 -9.50 18.63 2.44
CA GLU A 191 -8.43 19.41 1.79
C GLU A 191 -7.70 18.66 0.67
N SER A 192 -7.83 17.34 0.61
CA SER A 192 -7.20 16.54 -0.46
C SER A 192 -7.91 16.73 -1.79
N ARG A 193 -7.15 16.97 -2.86
CA ARG A 193 -7.68 17.01 -4.23
C ARG A 193 -8.05 15.58 -4.66
N ARG A 194 -9.32 15.39 -5.05
CA ARG A 194 -9.85 14.07 -5.44
C ARG A 194 -9.54 13.68 -6.88
N VAL A 195 -9.59 14.64 -7.80
CA VAL A 195 -9.37 14.37 -9.23
C VAL A 195 -8.39 15.39 -9.80
N ILE A 196 -7.47 14.91 -10.63
CA ILE A 196 -6.53 15.76 -11.37
C ILE A 196 -6.27 15.18 -12.76
N GLN A 197 -6.26 16.04 -13.77
CA GLN A 197 -5.88 15.67 -15.13
C GLN A 197 -4.38 15.94 -15.36
N LEU A 198 -3.67 14.91 -15.83
CA LEU A 198 -2.23 14.89 -16.06
C LEU A 198 -1.96 14.29 -17.45
N GLY A 199 -2.04 15.13 -18.48
CA GLY A 199 -1.87 14.71 -19.87
C GLY A 199 -2.98 13.75 -20.30
N LEU A 200 -2.61 12.53 -20.71
CA LEU A 200 -3.57 11.50 -21.08
C LEU A 200 -4.30 10.87 -19.89
N PHE A 201 -3.84 11.07 -18.66
CA PHE A 201 -4.42 10.41 -17.50
C PHE A 201 -5.27 11.35 -16.65
N GLU A 202 -6.42 10.88 -16.21
CA GLU A 202 -7.20 11.47 -15.13
C GLU A 202 -7.00 10.62 -13.87
N VAL A 203 -6.34 11.19 -12.88
CA VAL A 203 -6.00 10.49 -11.63
C VAL A 203 -7.07 10.75 -10.58
N HIS A 204 -7.70 9.68 -10.12
CA HIS A 204 -8.75 9.67 -9.10
C HIS A 204 -8.16 9.18 -7.79
N ALA A 205 -8.22 10.00 -6.75
CA ALA A 205 -7.69 9.71 -5.42
C ALA A 205 -8.79 9.39 -4.39
N ASP A 206 -10.05 9.29 -4.81
CA ASP A 206 -11.18 9.07 -3.91
C ASP A 206 -11.01 7.85 -3.01
N ASP A 207 -10.54 6.73 -3.57
CA ASP A 207 -10.34 5.49 -2.82
C ASP A 207 -9.17 5.58 -1.84
N LEU A 208 -8.03 6.15 -2.27
CA LEU A 208 -6.90 6.46 -1.40
C LEU A 208 -7.32 7.39 -0.24
N ILE A 209 -8.03 8.48 -0.54
CA ILE A 209 -8.51 9.44 0.47
C ILE A 209 -9.41 8.73 1.47
N ARG A 210 -10.38 7.93 0.99
CA ARG A 210 -11.28 7.15 1.86
C ARG A 210 -10.49 6.17 2.74
N ALA A 211 -9.50 5.47 2.19
CA ALA A 211 -8.69 4.52 2.93
C ALA A 211 -7.85 5.21 4.03
N LEU A 212 -7.23 6.35 3.72
CA LEU A 212 -6.46 7.14 4.68
C LEU A 212 -7.35 7.74 5.76
N THR A 213 -8.51 8.28 5.40
CA THR A 213 -9.54 8.75 6.35
C THR A 213 -9.94 7.63 7.30
N LYS A 214 -10.28 6.45 6.77
CA LYS A 214 -10.67 5.28 7.59
C LYS A 214 -9.59 4.82 8.55
N ARG A 215 -8.31 4.83 8.15
CA ARG A 215 -7.19 4.52 9.07
C ARG A 215 -7.08 5.54 10.20
N THR A 216 -7.18 6.81 9.85
CA THR A 216 -7.09 7.91 10.81
C THR A 216 -8.24 7.86 11.82
N GLU A 217 -9.46 7.56 11.35
CA GLU A 217 -10.63 7.32 12.19
C GLU A 217 -10.41 6.12 13.12
N GLY A 218 -9.89 5.00 12.60
CA GLY A 218 -9.60 3.82 13.43
C GLY A 218 -8.59 4.10 14.55
N ILE A 219 -7.62 4.99 14.33
CA ILE A 219 -6.70 5.43 15.40
C ILE A 219 -7.43 6.29 16.44
N ALA A 220 -8.27 7.23 15.99
CA ALA A 220 -9.06 8.07 16.89
C ALA A 220 -10.03 7.24 17.74
N ASP A 221 -10.68 6.24 17.15
CA ASP A 221 -11.59 5.33 17.85
C ASP A 221 -10.85 4.54 18.94
N LYS A 222 -9.65 4.00 18.64
CA LYS A 222 -8.81 3.32 19.65
C LYS A 222 -8.48 4.22 20.85
N LEU A 223 -8.12 5.48 20.61
CA LEU A 223 -7.83 6.45 21.67
C LEU A 223 -9.08 6.77 22.49
N LEU A 224 -10.21 6.97 21.83
CA LEU A 224 -11.49 7.23 22.50
C LEU A 224 -11.92 6.06 23.38
N ASP A 225 -11.81 4.83 22.87
CA ASP A 225 -12.14 3.61 23.60
C ASP A 225 -11.28 3.47 24.86
N ARG A 226 -9.98 3.78 24.78
CA ARG A 226 -9.10 3.79 25.96
C ARG A 226 -9.55 4.81 27.01
N ILE A 227 -9.81 6.04 26.60
CA ILE A 227 -10.27 7.12 27.49
C ILE A 227 -11.58 6.71 28.21
N LEU A 228 -12.51 6.11 27.46
CA LEU A 228 -13.79 5.66 28.01
C LEU A 228 -13.59 4.52 29.02
N GLU A 229 -12.68 3.59 28.76
CA GLU A 229 -12.38 2.48 29.67
C GLU A 229 -11.72 2.97 30.97
N ASP A 230 -10.75 3.89 30.88
CA ASP A 230 -10.10 4.48 32.05
C ASP A 230 -11.10 5.27 32.92
N HIS A 231 -12.02 6.00 32.31
CA HIS A 231 -13.09 6.68 33.07
C HIS A 231 -14.08 5.68 33.72
N ARG A 232 -14.39 4.56 33.06
CA ARG A 232 -15.26 3.51 33.62
C ARG A 232 -14.60 2.81 34.80
N SER A 233 -13.30 2.51 34.72
CA SER A 233 -12.56 1.84 35.79
C SER A 233 -12.46 2.72 37.04
N ILE A 234 -12.24 4.03 36.87
CA ILE A 234 -12.25 5.02 37.97
C ILE A 234 -13.62 5.04 38.66
N ASN A 235 -14.72 5.07 37.91
CA ASN A 235 -16.07 5.12 38.51
C ASN A 235 -16.55 3.80 39.12
N ARG A 236 -15.84 2.69 38.84
CA ARG A 236 -16.14 1.36 39.39
C ARG A 236 -15.37 1.07 40.68
N SER A 237 -14.31 1.84 40.95
CA SER A 237 -13.46 1.76 42.15
C SER A 237 -13.97 2.67 43.25
#